data_AF-A0A926CUZ6-F1
#
_entry.id   AF-A0A926CUZ6-F1
#
_cell.length_a   1.000
_cell.length_b   1.000
_cell.length_c   1.000
_cell.angle_alpha   90.00
_cell.angle_beta   90.00
_cell.angle_gamma   90.00
#
_symmetry.space_group_name_H-M   'P 1'
#
loop_
_entity.id
_entity.type
_entity.pdbx_description
1 polymer ?
#
loop_
_entity_poly.entity_id
_entity_poly.type
_entity_poly.pdbx_seq_one_letter_code
_entity_poly.pdbx_strand_id
1 'polypeptide(L)' 'MAQVEVMMSDNKTTANDQDVELFLNAVEDEQKRKDSFTILELMKQVSGNEPKMWG' A
#
# COMPACT_ATOMS: atom_id res chain seq x y z
N MET A 1 -18.72 34.81 -11.04
CA MET A 1 -18.34 33.38 -11.04
C MET A 1 -18.17 32.97 -9.60
N ALA A 2 -19.13 32.25 -9.04
CA ALA A 2 -19.04 31.79 -7.66
C ALA A 2 -17.99 30.69 -7.58
N GLN A 3 -16.98 30.90 -6.75
CA GLN A 3 -15.96 29.92 -6.44
C GLN A 3 -16.66 28.80 -5.65
N VAL A 4 -16.75 27.62 -6.26
CA VAL A 4 -17.23 26.42 -5.56
C VAL A 4 -16.07 25.96 -4.67
N GLU A 5 -16.20 26.16 -3.37
CA GLU A 5 -15.31 25.55 -2.38
C GLU A 5 -15.58 24.05 -2.36
N VAL A 6 -14.71 23.28 -3.03
CA VAL A 6 -14.72 21.83 -2.93
C VAL A 6 -14.15 21.49 -1.56
N MET A 7 -15.02 21.14 -0.62
CA MET A 7 -14.62 20.59 0.68
C MET A 7 -13.98 19.23 0.43
N MET A 8 -12.66 19.20 0.19
CA MET A 8 -11.90 17.95 0.15
C MET A 8 -11.93 17.37 1.56
N SER A 9 -12.68 16.29 1.76
CA SER A 9 -12.54 15.48 2.97
C SER A 9 -11.21 14.77 2.89
N ASP A 10 -10.37 14.90 3.92
CA ASP A 10 -9.08 14.24 3.98
C ASP A 10 -9.25 12.72 3.79
N ASN A 11 -8.33 12.12 3.05
CA ASN A 11 -8.30 10.67 2.90
C ASN A 11 -8.14 10.02 4.27
N LYS A 12 -8.99 9.05 4.57
CA LYS A 12 -8.94 8.29 5.84
C LYS A 12 -7.66 7.48 5.99
N THR A 13 -7.05 7.10 4.88
CA THR A 13 -5.78 6.38 4.84
C THR A 13 -4.78 7.18 4.02
N THR A 14 -3.55 7.25 4.51
CA THR A 14 -2.47 7.97 3.86
C THR A 14 -1.29 7.05 3.64
N ALA A 15 -0.55 7.27 2.56
CA ALA A 15 0.71 6.58 2.37
C ALA A 15 1.67 7.00 3.48
N ASN A 16 2.31 6.03 4.13
CA ASN A 16 3.25 6.28 5.20
C ASN A 16 4.56 5.52 4.97
N ASP A 17 5.58 5.88 5.74
CA ASP A 17 6.95 5.36 5.60
C ASP A 17 7.16 4.05 6.38
N GLN A 18 6.09 3.30 6.68
CA GLN A 18 6.24 1.97 7.27
C GLN A 18 6.81 0.99 6.24
N ASP A 19 7.56 0.02 6.76
CA ASP A 19 8.23 -0.99 5.97
C ASP A 19 7.26 -2.11 5.56
N VAL A 20 7.06 -2.26 4.24
CA VAL A 20 6.17 -3.28 3.67
C VAL A 20 6.72 -4.69 3.91
N GLU A 21 8.04 -4.89 3.83
CA GLU A 21 8.65 -6.21 4.03
C GLU A 21 8.55 -6.63 5.50
N LEU A 22 8.75 -5.71 6.44
CA LEU A 22 8.56 -5.98 7.86
C LEU A 22 7.11 -6.38 8.15
N PHE A 23 6.14 -5.70 7.53
CA PHE A 23 4.72 -6.04 7.64
C PHE A 23 4.43 -7.45 7.10
N LEU A 24 4.95 -7.80 5.92
CA LEU A 24 4.78 -9.13 5.35
C LEU A 24 5.49 -10.21 6.17
N ASN A 25 6.65 -9.91 6.77
CA ASN A 25 7.37 -10.83 7.63
C ASN A 25 6.65 -11.15 8.95
N ALA A 26 5.79 -10.24 9.44
CA ALA A 26 4.96 -10.46 10.62
C ALA A 26 3.82 -11.48 10.39
N VAL A 27 3.60 -11.91 9.15
CA VAL A 27 2.62 -12.97 8.84
C VAL A 27 3.14 -14.33 9.35
N GLU A 28 2.42 -14.92 10.30
CA GLU A 28 2.78 -16.19 10.94
C GLU A 28 2.71 -17.39 9.98
N ASP A 29 1.71 -17.39 9.11
CA ASP A 29 1.49 -18.44 8.11
C ASP A 29 2.53 -18.31 6.99
N GLU A 30 3.43 -19.29 6.91
CA GLU A 30 4.54 -19.26 5.96
C GLU A 30 4.07 -19.28 4.50
N GLN A 31 2.97 -19.97 4.20
CA GLN A 31 2.45 -20.04 2.84
C GLN A 31 1.89 -18.68 2.44
N LYS A 32 1.05 -18.08 3.30
CA LYS A 32 0.51 -16.73 3.06
C LYS A 32 1.61 -15.69 2.91
N ARG A 33 2.67 -15.77 3.73
CA ARG A 33 3.83 -14.88 3.61
C ARG A 33 4.50 -15.00 2.24
N LYS A 34 4.84 -16.22 1.81
CA LYS A 34 5.47 -16.48 0.50
C LYS A 34 4.61 -16.02 -0.67
N ASP A 35 3.31 -16.31 -0.60
CA ASP A 35 2.35 -15.92 -1.64
C ASP A 35 2.24 -14.39 -1.71
N SER A 36 2.26 -13.70 -0.56
CA SER A 36 2.21 -12.24 -0.50
C SER A 36 3.43 -11.58 -1.13
N PHE A 37 4.64 -12.12 -0.90
CA PHE A 37 5.86 -11.64 -1.57
C PHE A 37 5.80 -11.89 -3.09
N THR A 38 5.25 -13.03 -3.52
CA THR A 38 5.09 -13.34 -4.95
C THR A 38 4.14 -12.33 -5.62
N ILE A 39 3.04 -11.99 -4.97
CA ILE A 39 2.09 -10.99 -5.45
C ILE A 39 2.74 -9.60 -5.46
N LEU A 40 3.51 -9.25 -4.43
CA LEU A 40 4.20 -7.96 -4.34
C LEU A 40 5.15 -7.76 -5.52
N GLU A 41 5.98 -8.76 -5.84
CA GLU A 41 6.87 -8.72 -6.99
C GLU A 41 6.10 -8.62 -8.31
N LEU A 42 5.03 -9.39 -8.47
CA LEU A 42 4.18 -9.33 -9.66
C LEU A 42 3.57 -7.93 -9.84
N MET A 43 3.03 -7.33 -8.78
CA MET A 43 2.43 -6.00 -8.81
C MET A 43 3.47 -4.93 -9.12
N LYS A 44 4.67 -5.04 -8.56
CA LYS A 44 5.79 -4.14 -8.85
C LYS A 44 6.21 -4.23 -10.32
N GLN A 45 6.31 -5.44 -10.87
CA GLN A 45 6.62 -5.66 -12.29
C GLN A 45 5.55 -5.10 -13.23
N VAL A 46 4.26 -5.33 -12.92
CA VAL A 46 3.16 -4.92 -13.79
C VAL A 46 2.90 -3.41 -13.71
N SER A 47 2.98 -2.83 -12.51
CA SER A 47 2.69 -1.40 -12.30
C SER A 47 3.89 -0.48 -12.50
N GLY A 48 5.12 -1.00 -12.34
CA GLY A 48 6.35 -0.20 -12.33
C GLY A 48 6.53 0.68 -11.09
N ASN A 49 5.70 0.50 -10.06
CA ASN A 49 5.75 1.29 -8.83
C ASN A 49 6.28 0.46 -7.64
N GLU A 50 6.97 1.14 -6.73
CA GLU A 50 7.39 0.56 -5.46
C GLU A 50 6.19 0.39 -4.50
N PRO A 51 6.14 -0.71 -3.73
CA PRO A 51 5.09 -0.92 -2.74
C PRO A 51 5.18 0.12 -1.62
N LYS A 52 4.02 0.52 -1.08
CA LYS A 52 3.92 1.44 0.06
C LYS A 52 2.90 0.94 1.07
N MET A 53 3.11 1.30 2.33
CA MET A 53 2.13 1.11 3.39
C MET A 53 1.10 2.23 3.37
N TRP A 54 -0.15 1.86 3.66
CA TRP A 54 -1.29 2.76 3.72
C TRP A 54 -2.05 2.51 5.00
N GLY A 55 -2.30 3.56 5.77
CA GLY A 55 -2.94 3.48 7.08
C GLY A 55 -3.34 4.85 7.61
#